data_AF-A0A2G6TDK9-F1
#
_entry.id   AF-A0A2G6TDK9-F1
#
_cell.length_a   1.000
_cell.length_b   1.000
_cell.length_c   1.000
_cell.angle_alpha   90.00
_cell.angle_beta   90.00
_cell.angle_gamma   90.00
#
_symmetry.space_group_name_H-M   'P 1'
#
loop_
_entity.id
_entity.type
_entity.pdbx_description
1 polymer ?
#
loop_
_entity_poly.entity_id
_entity_poly.type
_entity_poly.pdbx_seq_one_letter_code
_entity_poly.pdbx_strand_id
1 'polypeptide(L)'
;MKTGIDAISFDVANIHLPIKTLAVARNIEPEKLEKGLGLIKMTLPDVHQDAVVFGANALTKLILENEINLNEISRIYVGTESGIDSSKPISSFLISLMEQKFGEDVLAECDVVDFTFACIGGVDALQNCIDFVKLNPTKKAIVVTTDFAKYDLNSTGEYTQGAGALAMLVTSNPRIIAFDENWATSTKGVFDFFKPYRTISKEAITQNENNDPWFDNLEAEIEIHKDQPVFDGQYSNQCYMDRTRNAYFSFKKLKNTTETLYNTWNSIIMHLPYSFQGRRMLSEIYALDHADKIISENIEPADYQNKIKEVGKSDEYKKFVTEKLQPAELASSLIGNLYTGSIFMGLLSTLAHYYDTKQEVAGTKFGFLAYGSGSKSKVFEGTIQPEWQSALAKTKLFENLEESTEIGFETYESLHKKEQKQSIRTPKNEWILDRIEKEIPNLIGARYYKWID
;
A
#
# COMPACT_ATOMS: atom_id res chain seq x y z
N MET A 1 18.80 15.81 -15.09
CA MET A 1 17.56 16.43 -14.60
C MET A 1 17.11 15.68 -13.36
N LYS A 2 16.42 16.34 -12.42
CA LYS A 2 15.83 15.64 -11.27
C LYS A 2 14.60 14.86 -11.76
N THR A 3 14.32 13.69 -11.20
CA THR A 3 13.16 12.87 -11.60
C THR A 3 12.48 12.33 -10.35
N GLY A 4 11.15 12.30 -10.34
CA GLY A 4 10.38 11.81 -9.21
C GLY A 4 8.90 12.16 -9.32
N ILE A 5 8.21 12.26 -8.19
CA ILE A 5 6.76 12.44 -8.15
C ILE A 5 6.42 13.93 -8.29
N ASP A 6 5.66 14.25 -9.32
CA ASP A 6 5.18 15.60 -9.63
C ASP A 6 3.80 15.89 -9.02
N ALA A 7 2.92 14.89 -9.03
CA ALA A 7 1.58 14.98 -8.49
C ALA A 7 1.17 13.63 -7.88
N ILE A 8 0.30 13.68 -6.87
CA ILE A 8 -0.22 12.50 -6.18
C ILE A 8 -1.70 12.73 -5.82
N SER A 9 -2.53 11.74 -6.13
CA SER A 9 -3.93 11.67 -5.69
C SER A 9 -4.22 10.27 -5.15
N PHE A 10 -5.33 10.12 -4.44
CA PHE A 10 -5.71 8.87 -3.78
C PHE A 10 -7.22 8.63 -3.86
N ASP A 11 -7.61 7.37 -3.69
CA ASP A 11 -8.98 6.95 -3.41
C ASP A 11 -8.95 5.92 -2.29
N VAL A 12 -9.63 6.19 -1.18
CA VAL A 12 -9.69 5.28 -0.02
C VAL A 12 -11.14 4.91 0.19
N ALA A 13 -11.39 3.68 0.67
CA ALA A 13 -12.76 3.26 0.89
C ALA A 13 -13.49 4.21 1.87
N ASN A 14 -14.65 4.68 1.43
CA ASN A 14 -15.39 5.75 2.10
C ASN A 14 -16.27 5.26 3.27
N ILE A 15 -16.17 3.98 3.63
CA ILE A 15 -16.80 3.40 4.81
C ILE A 15 -15.73 2.87 5.76
N HIS A 16 -15.98 2.95 7.06
CA HIS A 16 -15.04 2.47 8.07
C HIS A 16 -15.74 1.83 9.27
N LEU A 17 -15.07 0.86 9.86
CA LEU A 17 -15.40 0.33 11.18
C LEU A 17 -14.47 0.97 12.23
N PRO A 18 -15.00 1.55 13.32
CA PRO A 18 -14.17 1.99 14.44
C PRO A 18 -13.48 0.80 15.08
N ILE A 19 -12.18 0.92 15.36
CA ILE A 19 -11.39 -0.17 15.95
C ILE A 19 -11.92 -0.54 17.34
N LYS A 20 -12.41 0.44 18.10
CA LYS A 20 -13.10 0.21 19.37
C LYS A 20 -14.31 -0.72 19.22
N THR A 21 -15.13 -0.53 18.19
CA THR A 21 -16.31 -1.35 17.91
C THR A 21 -15.92 -2.80 17.62
N LEU A 22 -14.90 -3.00 16.76
CA LEU A 22 -14.35 -4.33 16.50
C LEU A 22 -13.78 -4.98 17.77
N ALA A 23 -13.00 -4.22 18.56
CA ALA A 23 -12.34 -4.72 19.76
C ALA A 23 -13.37 -5.24 20.78
N VAL A 24 -14.43 -4.45 21.05
CA VAL A 24 -15.52 -4.86 21.93
C VAL A 24 -16.21 -6.13 21.40
N ALA A 25 -16.54 -6.18 20.11
CA ALA A 25 -17.19 -7.35 19.51
C ALA A 25 -16.32 -8.63 19.57
N ARG A 26 -15.00 -8.48 19.57
CA ARG A 26 -14.03 -9.58 19.65
C ARG A 26 -13.51 -9.85 21.08
N ASN A 27 -14.07 -9.21 22.10
CA ASN A 27 -13.61 -9.30 23.49
C ASN A 27 -12.12 -8.95 23.67
N ILE A 28 -11.65 -7.93 22.95
CA ILE A 28 -10.31 -7.36 23.04
C ILE A 28 -10.41 -5.99 23.72
N GLU A 29 -9.55 -5.72 24.69
CA GLU A 29 -9.40 -4.40 25.29
C GLU A 29 -9.05 -3.36 24.22
N PRO A 30 -9.90 -2.34 23.94
CA PRO A 30 -9.66 -1.37 22.86
C PRO A 30 -8.29 -0.69 22.94
N GLU A 31 -7.82 -0.38 24.16
CA GLU A 31 -6.53 0.27 24.37
C GLU A 31 -5.34 -0.54 23.83
N LYS A 32 -5.44 -1.88 23.76
CA LYS A 32 -4.38 -2.72 23.19
C LYS A 32 -4.20 -2.45 21.69
N LEU A 33 -5.27 -2.14 20.97
CA LEU A 33 -5.23 -1.84 19.55
C LEU A 33 -4.96 -0.35 19.31
N GLU A 34 -5.68 0.53 20.01
CA GLU A 34 -5.56 1.98 19.84
C GLU A 34 -4.21 2.51 20.31
N LYS A 35 -3.78 2.18 21.53
CA LYS A 35 -2.50 2.66 22.08
C LYS A 35 -1.34 1.75 21.73
N GLY A 36 -1.59 0.45 21.62
CA GLY A 36 -0.54 -0.54 21.34
C GLY A 36 -0.13 -0.62 19.88
N LEU A 37 -1.10 -0.49 18.95
CA LEU A 37 -0.87 -0.60 17.50
C LEU A 37 -1.16 0.70 16.73
N GLY A 38 -1.78 1.70 17.38
CA GLY A 38 -2.09 2.99 16.75
C GLY A 38 -3.31 2.93 15.84
N LEU A 39 -4.23 2.00 16.07
CA LEU A 39 -5.37 1.75 15.18
C LEU A 39 -6.63 2.47 15.70
N ILE A 40 -7.23 3.33 14.88
CA ILE A 40 -8.45 4.09 15.25
C ILE A 40 -9.64 3.70 14.36
N LYS A 41 -9.42 3.65 13.04
CA LYS A 41 -10.42 3.24 12.05
C LYS A 41 -9.85 2.18 11.11
N MET A 42 -10.72 1.35 10.58
CA MET A 42 -10.41 0.34 9.57
C MET A 42 -11.35 0.53 8.38
N THR A 43 -10.80 0.89 7.24
CA THR A 43 -11.57 1.08 6.00
C THR A 43 -11.74 -0.24 5.27
N LEU A 44 -12.84 -0.38 4.52
CA LEU A 44 -13.13 -1.58 3.74
C LEU A 44 -14.00 -1.24 2.52
N PRO A 45 -13.92 -2.02 1.44
CA PRO A 45 -14.72 -1.77 0.24
C PRO A 45 -16.23 -1.86 0.51
N ASP A 46 -17.01 -0.95 -0.07
CA ASP A 46 -18.45 -1.12 -0.23
C ASP A 46 -18.77 -2.13 -1.36
N VAL A 47 -20.05 -2.47 -1.57
CA VAL A 47 -20.50 -3.54 -2.47
C VAL A 47 -19.98 -3.40 -3.90
N HIS A 48 -19.87 -2.18 -4.41
CA HIS A 48 -19.46 -1.91 -5.79
C HIS A 48 -17.99 -1.52 -5.93
N GLN A 49 -17.16 -1.75 -4.91
CA GLN A 49 -15.75 -1.38 -4.90
C GLN A 49 -14.85 -2.61 -4.93
N ASP A 50 -13.84 -2.58 -5.79
CA ASP A 50 -12.73 -3.54 -5.84
C ASP A 50 -11.42 -2.80 -6.16
N ALA A 51 -10.31 -3.52 -6.29
CA ALA A 51 -9.00 -2.93 -6.59
C ALA A 51 -8.99 -2.14 -7.92
N VAL A 52 -9.79 -2.52 -8.91
CA VAL A 52 -9.88 -1.76 -10.17
C VAL A 52 -10.58 -0.44 -9.93
N VAL A 53 -11.68 -0.44 -9.16
CA VAL A 53 -12.43 0.77 -8.80
C VAL A 53 -11.55 1.78 -8.06
N PHE A 54 -10.84 1.35 -7.00
CA PHE A 54 -9.95 2.26 -6.27
C PHE A 54 -8.86 2.84 -7.19
N GLY A 55 -8.23 2.00 -8.00
CA GLY A 55 -7.21 2.45 -8.96
C GLY A 55 -7.76 3.45 -9.98
N ALA A 56 -8.94 3.19 -10.52
CA ALA A 56 -9.59 4.04 -11.51
C ALA A 56 -10.03 5.39 -10.93
N ASN A 57 -10.56 5.41 -9.71
CA ASN A 57 -10.92 6.63 -9.00
C ASN A 57 -9.69 7.48 -8.68
N ALA A 58 -8.64 6.89 -8.11
CA ALA A 58 -7.40 7.60 -7.80
C ALA A 58 -6.76 8.19 -9.07
N LEU A 59 -6.76 7.43 -10.17
CA LEU A 59 -6.25 7.88 -11.46
C LEU A 59 -7.10 9.00 -12.07
N THR A 60 -8.43 8.86 -12.03
CA THR A 60 -9.37 9.89 -12.51
C THR A 60 -9.16 11.20 -11.75
N LYS A 61 -9.04 11.12 -10.42
CA LYS A 61 -8.79 12.27 -9.55
C LYS A 61 -7.45 12.93 -9.88
N LEU A 62 -6.39 12.14 -10.05
CA LEU A 62 -5.07 12.64 -10.47
C LEU A 62 -5.14 13.44 -11.78
N ILE A 63 -5.82 12.89 -12.79
CA ILE A 63 -5.97 13.50 -14.12
C ILE A 63 -6.72 14.83 -14.03
N LEU A 64 -7.87 14.84 -13.34
CA LEU A 64 -8.73 16.02 -13.22
C LEU A 64 -8.09 17.13 -12.38
N GLU A 65 -7.49 16.79 -11.24
CA GLU A 65 -6.90 17.78 -10.33
C GLU A 65 -5.68 18.48 -10.91
N ASN A 66 -4.95 17.80 -11.80
CA ASN A 66 -3.69 18.27 -12.38
C ASN A 66 -3.78 18.58 -13.88
N GLU A 67 -4.99 18.52 -14.46
CA GLU A 67 -5.24 18.82 -15.88
C GLU A 67 -4.31 18.04 -16.82
N ILE A 68 -4.13 16.74 -16.52
CA ILE A 68 -3.16 15.89 -17.23
C ILE A 68 -3.65 15.61 -18.65
N ASN A 69 -2.85 15.98 -19.64
CA ASN A 69 -3.03 15.53 -21.02
C ASN A 69 -2.61 14.05 -21.16
N LEU A 70 -3.59 13.16 -21.32
CA LEU A 70 -3.35 11.72 -21.41
C LEU A 70 -2.48 11.30 -22.61
N ASN A 71 -2.48 12.06 -23.71
CA ASN A 71 -1.62 11.79 -24.87
C ASN A 71 -0.11 11.92 -24.56
N GLU A 72 0.25 12.54 -23.44
CA GLU A 72 1.65 12.68 -23.00
C GLU A 72 2.10 11.54 -22.07
N ILE A 73 1.16 10.69 -21.61
CA ILE A 73 1.44 9.59 -20.70
C ILE A 73 1.91 8.40 -21.52
N SER A 74 3.17 8.00 -21.30
CA SER A 74 3.77 6.87 -22.02
C SER A 74 3.67 5.56 -21.26
N ARG A 75 3.44 5.60 -19.94
CA ARG A 75 3.34 4.42 -19.07
C ARG A 75 2.30 4.60 -17.98
N ILE A 76 1.50 3.57 -17.74
CA ILE A 76 0.67 3.42 -16.53
C ILE A 76 0.96 2.06 -15.93
N TYR A 77 1.77 2.03 -14.88
CA TYR A 77 2.16 0.80 -14.21
C TYR A 77 1.43 0.67 -12.88
N VAL A 78 0.95 -0.54 -12.58
CA VAL A 78 0.21 -0.80 -11.34
C VAL A 78 1.06 -1.64 -10.40
N GLY A 79 1.16 -1.25 -9.13
CA GLY A 79 1.57 -2.14 -8.05
C GLY A 79 0.35 -2.68 -7.33
N THR A 80 0.21 -4.00 -7.21
CA THR A 80 -0.91 -4.61 -6.48
C THR A 80 -0.55 -6.02 -6.03
N GLU A 81 -1.17 -6.47 -4.93
CA GLU A 81 -1.26 -7.86 -4.52
C GLU A 81 -2.73 -8.33 -4.37
N SER A 82 -3.66 -7.53 -4.89
CA SER A 82 -5.11 -7.75 -4.98
C SER A 82 -5.57 -7.97 -6.42
N GLY A 83 -4.73 -8.62 -7.24
CA GLY A 83 -5.05 -8.97 -8.62
C GLY A 83 -6.34 -9.79 -8.71
N ILE A 84 -7.18 -9.46 -9.69
CA ILE A 84 -8.51 -10.09 -9.89
C ILE A 84 -8.53 -11.11 -11.03
N ASP A 85 -7.42 -11.23 -11.76
CA ASP A 85 -7.22 -12.10 -12.91
C ASP A 85 -5.74 -12.49 -12.97
N SER A 86 -5.45 -13.74 -13.33
CA SER A 86 -4.09 -14.29 -13.37
C SER A 86 -3.32 -13.94 -14.65
N SER A 87 -3.99 -13.35 -15.65
CA SER A 87 -3.41 -12.99 -16.94
C SER A 87 -3.69 -11.53 -17.33
N LYS A 88 -4.94 -11.06 -17.20
CA LYS A 88 -5.31 -9.68 -17.56
C LYS A 88 -4.91 -8.71 -16.44
N PRO A 89 -3.99 -7.77 -16.68
CA PRO A 89 -3.53 -6.85 -15.63
C PRO A 89 -4.57 -5.78 -15.31
N ILE A 90 -4.64 -5.33 -14.04
CA ILE A 90 -5.46 -4.20 -13.57
C ILE A 90 -5.20 -2.98 -14.44
N SER A 91 -3.93 -2.70 -14.76
CA SER A 91 -3.55 -1.58 -15.62
C SER A 91 -4.31 -1.54 -16.95
N SER A 92 -4.59 -2.71 -17.57
CA SER A 92 -5.40 -2.76 -18.79
C SER A 92 -6.89 -2.45 -18.58
N PHE A 93 -7.43 -2.67 -17.39
CA PHE A 93 -8.77 -2.16 -17.06
C PHE A 93 -8.74 -0.64 -16.91
N LEU A 94 -7.70 -0.10 -16.25
CA LEU A 94 -7.56 1.34 -16.06
C LEU A 94 -7.51 2.10 -17.40
N ILE A 95 -6.80 1.57 -18.41
CA ILE A 95 -6.80 2.15 -19.76
C ILE A 95 -8.22 2.30 -20.30
N SER A 96 -8.97 1.20 -20.37
CA SER A 96 -10.33 1.23 -20.91
C SER A 96 -11.28 2.17 -20.15
N LEU A 97 -11.13 2.28 -18.82
CA LEU A 97 -11.94 3.19 -18.01
C LEU A 97 -11.56 4.66 -18.24
N MET A 98 -10.26 4.96 -18.36
CA MET A 98 -9.84 6.32 -18.68
C MET A 98 -10.30 6.71 -20.08
N GLU A 99 -10.22 5.81 -21.07
CA GLU A 99 -10.71 6.07 -22.43
C GLU A 99 -12.23 6.27 -22.48
N GLN A 100 -13.00 5.49 -21.70
CA GLN A 100 -14.44 5.70 -21.57
C GLN A 100 -14.79 7.10 -21.05
N LYS A 101 -13.97 7.68 -20.15
CA LYS A 101 -14.25 8.97 -19.51
C LYS A 101 -13.62 10.17 -20.23
N PHE A 102 -12.45 9.99 -20.83
CA PHE A 102 -11.62 11.09 -21.35
C PHE A 102 -11.43 11.07 -22.87
N GLY A 103 -11.86 10.01 -23.56
CA GLY A 103 -11.83 9.90 -25.02
C GLY A 103 -11.25 8.57 -25.49
N GLU A 104 -11.87 8.01 -26.53
CA GLU A 104 -11.45 6.76 -27.18
C GLU A 104 -10.00 6.86 -27.71
N ASP A 105 -9.23 5.79 -27.55
CA ASP A 105 -7.84 5.61 -27.99
C ASP A 105 -6.82 6.65 -27.46
N VAL A 106 -7.18 7.50 -26.50
CA VAL A 106 -6.27 8.54 -25.96
C VAL A 106 -5.03 7.96 -25.26
N LEU A 107 -5.06 6.66 -24.93
CA LEU A 107 -3.96 5.93 -24.30
C LEU A 107 -3.52 4.71 -25.13
N ALA A 108 -3.84 4.64 -26.42
CA ALA A 108 -3.52 3.50 -27.27
C ALA A 108 -2.01 3.19 -27.37
N GLU A 109 -1.15 4.21 -27.18
CA GLU A 109 0.32 4.07 -27.17
C GLU A 109 0.91 4.02 -25.75
N CYS A 110 0.07 3.89 -24.72
CA CYS A 110 0.51 3.80 -23.34
C CYS A 110 0.90 2.36 -22.97
N ASP A 111 2.14 2.19 -22.51
CA ASP A 111 2.68 0.91 -22.05
C ASP A 111 2.18 0.59 -20.62
N VAL A 112 1.71 -0.64 -20.40
CA VAL A 112 1.02 -1.04 -19.16
C VAL A 112 1.45 -2.42 -18.66
N VAL A 113 1.64 -2.53 -17.35
CA VAL A 113 1.93 -3.81 -16.67
C VAL A 113 1.63 -3.70 -15.18
N ASP A 114 1.36 -4.84 -14.55
CA ASP A 114 1.20 -4.95 -13.10
C ASP A 114 2.45 -5.56 -12.45
N PHE A 115 2.87 -5.02 -11.30
CA PHE A 115 3.96 -5.48 -10.46
C PHE A 115 3.42 -6.14 -9.20
N THR A 116 3.61 -7.45 -9.09
CA THR A 116 3.19 -8.24 -7.92
C THR A 116 4.40 -8.73 -7.15
N PHE A 117 4.62 -8.17 -5.96
CA PHE A 117 5.48 -8.72 -4.91
C PHE A 117 4.96 -8.19 -3.58
N ALA A 118 3.88 -8.78 -3.07
CA ALA A 118 3.21 -8.32 -1.85
C ALA A 118 3.13 -6.77 -1.82
N CYS A 119 3.39 -6.17 -0.66
CA CYS A 119 3.29 -4.73 -0.46
C CYS A 119 4.41 -3.89 -1.11
N ILE A 120 5.42 -4.48 -1.77
CA ILE A 120 6.53 -3.70 -2.39
C ILE A 120 6.35 -3.47 -3.89
N GLY A 121 5.36 -4.10 -4.53
CA GLY A 121 5.13 -4.00 -5.98
C GLY A 121 5.02 -2.55 -6.49
N GLY A 122 4.36 -1.66 -5.73
CA GLY A 122 4.27 -0.24 -6.09
C GLY A 122 5.61 0.50 -6.08
N VAL A 123 6.55 0.10 -5.22
CA VAL A 123 7.92 0.67 -5.19
C VAL A 123 8.75 0.15 -6.37
N ASP A 124 8.56 -1.10 -6.78
CA ASP A 124 9.19 -1.62 -8.00
C ASP A 124 8.67 -0.89 -9.25
N ALA A 125 7.35 -0.66 -9.33
CA ALA A 125 6.74 0.12 -10.39
C ALA A 125 7.28 1.56 -10.42
N LEU A 126 7.35 2.22 -9.26
CA LEU A 126 7.91 3.57 -9.14
C LEU A 126 9.36 3.65 -9.60
N GLN A 127 10.22 2.74 -9.14
CA GLN A 127 11.62 2.73 -9.55
C GLN A 127 11.74 2.56 -11.07
N ASN A 128 10.96 1.65 -11.67
CA ASN A 128 10.96 1.46 -13.12
C ASN A 128 10.53 2.73 -13.88
N CYS A 129 9.47 3.39 -13.44
CA CYS A 129 9.00 4.65 -14.04
C CYS A 129 10.03 5.78 -13.89
N ILE A 130 10.71 5.88 -12.75
CA ILE A 130 11.80 6.86 -12.55
C ILE A 130 12.94 6.59 -13.54
N ASP A 131 13.38 5.35 -13.67
CA ASP A 131 14.47 4.99 -14.59
C ASP A 131 14.09 5.27 -16.05
N PHE A 132 12.84 4.97 -16.43
CA PHE A 132 12.30 5.29 -17.74
C PHE A 132 12.31 6.80 -18.05
N VAL A 133 11.81 7.63 -17.13
CA VAL A 133 11.75 9.09 -17.31
C VAL A 133 13.14 9.70 -17.26
N LYS A 134 14.07 9.17 -16.47
CA LYS A 134 15.49 9.60 -16.49
C LYS A 134 16.11 9.42 -17.87
N LEU A 135 15.84 8.29 -18.52
CA LEU A 135 16.32 7.99 -19.87
C LEU A 135 15.53 8.75 -20.96
N ASN A 136 14.28 9.13 -20.69
CA ASN A 136 13.39 9.82 -21.62
C ASN A 136 12.78 11.07 -20.96
N PRO A 137 13.54 12.17 -20.79
CA PRO A 137 13.12 13.28 -19.91
C PRO A 137 11.86 14.02 -20.33
N THR A 138 11.44 13.90 -21.59
CA THR A 138 10.21 14.50 -22.13
C THR A 138 8.98 13.61 -21.93
N LYS A 139 9.16 12.35 -21.58
CA LYS A 139 8.06 11.40 -21.35
C LYS A 139 7.59 11.47 -19.90
N LYS A 140 6.30 11.18 -19.71
CA LYS A 140 5.65 11.09 -18.39
C LYS A 140 5.17 9.67 -18.15
N ALA A 141 5.17 9.25 -16.90
CA ALA A 141 4.66 7.96 -16.48
C ALA A 141 3.76 8.13 -15.26
N ILE A 142 2.79 7.25 -15.08
CA ILE A 142 1.95 7.19 -13.89
C ILE A 142 2.16 5.84 -13.21
N VAL A 143 2.29 5.89 -11.89
CA VAL A 143 2.31 4.70 -11.03
C VAL A 143 1.01 4.69 -10.24
N VAL A 144 0.26 3.60 -10.33
CA VAL A 144 -0.93 3.38 -9.53
C VAL A 144 -0.64 2.25 -8.53
N THR A 145 -0.94 2.46 -7.26
CA THR A 145 -1.02 1.37 -6.28
C THR A 145 -2.48 1.15 -5.96
N THR A 146 -2.91 -0.10 -5.84
CA THR A 146 -4.30 -0.39 -5.50
C THR A 146 -4.43 -1.75 -4.85
N ASP A 147 -5.08 -1.79 -3.68
CA ASP A 147 -5.25 -3.00 -2.91
C ASP A 147 -6.48 -2.92 -2.00
N PHE A 148 -6.94 -4.11 -1.60
CA PHE A 148 -7.77 -4.26 -0.41
C PHE A 148 -7.16 -5.36 0.47
N ALA A 149 -6.71 -4.97 1.66
CA ALA A 149 -6.18 -5.89 2.64
C ALA A 149 -7.32 -6.61 3.35
N LYS A 150 -7.42 -7.93 3.14
CA LYS A 150 -8.45 -8.78 3.72
C LYS A 150 -7.83 -9.95 4.47
N TYR A 151 -8.25 -10.12 5.72
CA TYR A 151 -7.81 -11.22 6.59
C TYR A 151 -9.02 -12.05 7.05
N ASP A 152 -8.76 -13.22 7.61
CA ASP A 152 -9.82 -14.06 8.16
C ASP A 152 -10.43 -13.38 9.40
N LEU A 153 -11.75 -13.51 9.57
CA LEU A 153 -12.44 -13.06 10.77
C LEU A 153 -11.86 -13.75 12.01
N ASN A 154 -11.69 -13.01 13.10
CA ASN A 154 -11.04 -13.43 14.35
C ASN A 154 -9.53 -13.73 14.23
N SER A 155 -8.89 -13.45 13.09
CA SER A 155 -7.43 -13.55 12.98
C SER A 155 -6.73 -12.33 13.58
N THR A 156 -5.44 -12.48 13.89
CA THR A 156 -4.61 -11.36 14.36
C THR A 156 -4.36 -10.29 13.29
N GLY A 157 -4.71 -10.54 12.03
CA GLY A 157 -4.65 -9.54 10.95
C GLY A 157 -5.97 -8.81 10.72
N GLU A 158 -7.09 -9.26 11.30
CA GLU A 158 -8.43 -8.71 11.05
C GLU A 158 -8.49 -7.19 11.28
N TYR A 159 -7.94 -6.71 12.40
CA TYR A 159 -7.94 -5.28 12.75
C TYR A 159 -6.93 -4.44 11.97
N THR A 160 -6.13 -5.04 11.08
CA THR A 160 -5.15 -4.32 10.25
C THR A 160 -5.60 -4.12 8.80
N GLN A 161 -6.83 -4.53 8.46
CA GLN A 161 -7.38 -4.40 7.10
C GLN A 161 -7.50 -2.93 6.68
N GLY A 162 -7.54 -2.70 5.38
CA GLY A 162 -7.67 -1.37 4.77
C GLY A 162 -7.90 -1.53 3.27
N ALA A 163 -8.44 -0.51 2.61
CA ALA A 163 -8.64 -0.57 1.17
C ALA A 163 -8.53 0.80 0.52
N GLY A 164 -7.88 0.85 -0.65
CA GLY A 164 -7.66 2.08 -1.39
C GLY A 164 -6.52 2.00 -2.39
N ALA A 165 -6.25 3.14 -3.00
CA ALA A 165 -5.30 3.32 -4.06
C ALA A 165 -4.64 4.70 -4.00
N LEU A 166 -3.46 4.80 -4.62
CA LEU A 166 -2.82 6.07 -4.93
C LEU A 166 -2.41 6.08 -6.39
N ALA A 167 -2.49 7.24 -7.03
CA ALA A 167 -1.98 7.47 -8.37
C ALA A 167 -0.94 8.59 -8.31
N MET A 168 0.24 8.36 -8.88
CA MET A 168 1.40 9.25 -8.81
C MET A 168 1.93 9.53 -10.20
N LEU A 169 1.98 10.82 -10.59
CA LEU A 169 2.60 11.26 -11.82
C LEU A 169 4.13 11.36 -11.62
N VAL A 170 4.90 10.68 -12.47
CA VAL A 170 6.36 10.69 -12.48
C VAL A 170 6.85 11.50 -13.68
N THR A 171 7.65 12.53 -13.42
CA THR A 171 8.18 13.44 -14.45
C THR A 171 9.65 13.80 -14.20
N SER A 172 10.27 14.43 -15.22
CA SER A 172 11.46 15.23 -15.01
C SER A 172 11.09 16.59 -14.41
N ASN A 173 11.92 17.09 -13.50
CA ASN A 173 11.70 18.30 -12.69
C ASN A 173 10.37 18.26 -11.91
N PRO A 174 10.21 17.27 -11.01
CA PRO A 174 8.96 17.08 -10.27
C PRO A 174 8.68 18.22 -9.28
N ARG A 175 7.41 18.49 -9.00
CA ARG A 175 6.99 19.47 -7.99
C ARG A 175 6.98 18.96 -6.54
N ILE A 176 6.80 17.66 -6.27
CA ILE A 176 6.71 17.13 -4.90
C ILE A 176 8.05 16.61 -4.39
N ILE A 177 8.61 15.58 -5.01
CA ILE A 177 9.83 14.92 -4.52
C ILE A 177 10.66 14.39 -5.68
N ALA A 178 11.98 14.59 -5.62
CA ALA A 178 12.94 14.03 -6.56
C ALA A 178 13.77 12.94 -5.87
N PHE A 179 13.89 11.77 -6.49
CA PHE A 179 14.61 10.64 -5.90
C PHE A 179 16.07 10.58 -6.34
N ASP A 180 16.93 10.15 -5.41
CA ASP A 180 18.35 9.91 -5.66
C ASP A 180 18.55 8.65 -6.54
N GLU A 181 19.79 8.45 -7.00
CA GLU A 181 20.17 7.31 -7.85
C GLU A 181 20.42 6.01 -7.07
N ASN A 182 20.69 6.11 -5.77
CA ASN A 182 20.99 4.94 -4.95
C ASN A 182 19.70 4.24 -4.52
N TRP A 183 19.66 2.92 -4.74
CA TRP A 183 18.59 2.04 -4.29
C TRP A 183 19.22 0.76 -3.74
N ALA A 184 19.11 0.54 -2.44
CA ALA A 184 19.60 -0.69 -1.81
C ALA A 184 18.48 -1.71 -1.71
N THR A 185 18.81 -2.99 -1.89
CA THR A 185 17.83 -4.09 -1.82
C THR A 185 18.32 -5.20 -0.89
N SER A 186 17.41 -5.82 -0.16
CA SER A 186 17.62 -7.09 0.52
C SER A 186 16.44 -8.03 0.23
N THR A 187 16.72 -9.25 -0.26
CA THR A 187 15.69 -10.23 -0.65
C THR A 187 16.02 -11.59 -0.05
N LYS A 188 14.99 -12.37 0.33
CA LYS A 188 15.11 -13.79 0.68
C LYS A 188 13.76 -14.48 0.48
N GLY A 189 13.73 -15.58 -0.27
CA GLY A 189 12.55 -16.44 -0.40
C GLY A 189 12.14 -17.06 0.93
N VAL A 190 10.95 -16.73 1.44
CA VAL A 190 10.39 -17.20 2.72
C VAL A 190 8.85 -17.25 2.66
N PHE A 191 8.24 -17.94 3.64
CA PHE A 191 6.78 -18.06 3.78
C PHE A 191 6.27 -17.31 5.02
N ASP A 192 6.60 -16.02 5.13
CA ASP A 192 6.11 -15.19 6.24
C ASP A 192 4.65 -14.76 6.06
N PHE A 193 4.29 -14.38 4.83
CA PHE A 193 2.94 -14.07 4.38
C PHE A 193 2.81 -14.39 2.89
N PHE A 194 1.76 -15.11 2.50
CA PHE A 194 1.54 -15.52 1.11
C PHE A 194 0.07 -15.90 0.84
N LYS A 195 -0.35 -15.85 -0.43
CA LYS A 195 -1.70 -16.22 -0.90
C LYS A 195 -1.60 -17.39 -1.88
N PRO A 196 -1.50 -18.64 -1.39
CA PRO A 196 -1.32 -19.80 -2.27
C PRO A 196 -2.64 -20.20 -2.94
N TYR A 197 -2.55 -20.79 -4.13
CA TYR A 197 -3.66 -21.59 -4.67
C TYR A 197 -3.91 -22.79 -3.75
N ARG A 198 -5.18 -23.07 -3.52
CA ARG A 198 -5.61 -24.21 -2.71
C ARG A 198 -6.44 -25.11 -3.60
N THR A 199 -6.34 -26.42 -3.41
CA THR A 199 -7.20 -27.36 -4.11
C THR A 199 -8.01 -28.18 -3.12
N ILE A 200 -9.18 -28.62 -3.57
CA ILE A 200 -10.03 -29.60 -2.90
C ILE A 200 -10.41 -30.66 -3.93
N SER A 201 -10.41 -31.93 -3.55
CA SER A 201 -10.83 -32.98 -4.49
C SER A 201 -12.32 -32.85 -4.81
N LYS A 202 -12.67 -33.10 -6.08
CA LYS A 202 -14.07 -33.12 -6.55
C LYS A 202 -14.87 -34.18 -5.79
N GLU A 203 -14.25 -35.32 -5.48
CA GLU A 203 -14.83 -36.38 -4.66
C GLU A 203 -15.25 -35.86 -3.27
N ALA A 204 -14.42 -35.04 -2.60
CA ALA A 204 -14.76 -34.51 -1.28
C ALA A 204 -15.99 -33.58 -1.27
N ILE A 205 -16.29 -32.95 -2.41
CA ILE A 205 -17.46 -32.07 -2.57
C ILE A 205 -18.69 -32.85 -3.03
N THR A 206 -18.51 -33.68 -4.06
CA THR A 206 -19.61 -34.36 -4.77
C THR A 206 -19.99 -35.69 -4.13
N GLN A 207 -19.13 -36.25 -3.29
CA GLN A 207 -19.22 -37.63 -2.77
C GLN A 207 -19.29 -38.69 -3.88
N ASN A 208 -18.81 -38.35 -5.08
CA ASN A 208 -18.73 -39.23 -6.23
C ASN A 208 -17.26 -39.60 -6.47
N GLU A 209 -16.95 -40.89 -6.44
CA GLU A 209 -15.62 -41.42 -6.72
C GLU A 209 -15.24 -41.34 -8.21
N ASN A 210 -16.22 -41.18 -9.10
CA ASN A 210 -15.98 -40.97 -10.52
C ASN A 210 -15.66 -39.50 -10.81
N ASN A 211 -14.65 -39.27 -11.66
CA ASN A 211 -14.29 -37.92 -12.11
C ASN A 211 -15.20 -37.44 -13.26
N ASP A 212 -16.50 -37.32 -12.98
CA ASP A 212 -17.45 -36.76 -13.94
C ASP A 212 -17.24 -35.24 -14.09
N PRO A 213 -17.51 -34.65 -15.27
CA PRO A 213 -17.49 -33.19 -15.45
C PRO A 213 -18.39 -32.47 -14.45
N TRP A 214 -17.88 -31.41 -13.81
CA TRP A 214 -18.63 -30.62 -12.83
C TRP A 214 -18.46 -29.12 -13.09
N PHE A 215 -19.52 -28.42 -13.50
CA PHE A 215 -19.45 -27.02 -13.97
C PHE A 215 -18.33 -26.81 -15.00
N ASP A 216 -18.27 -27.68 -16.01
CA ASP A 216 -17.23 -27.71 -17.06
C ASP A 216 -15.79 -27.97 -16.57
N ASN A 217 -15.58 -28.25 -15.28
CA ASN A 217 -14.29 -28.68 -14.74
C ASN A 217 -14.11 -30.19 -14.93
N LEU A 218 -13.10 -30.57 -15.71
CA LEU A 218 -12.75 -31.96 -16.04
C LEU A 218 -11.73 -32.56 -15.07
N GLU A 219 -11.00 -31.72 -14.36
CA GLU A 219 -9.98 -32.09 -13.39
C GLU A 219 -10.61 -32.75 -12.16
N ALA A 220 -9.86 -33.64 -11.51
CA ALA A 220 -10.29 -34.27 -10.27
C ALA A 220 -10.21 -33.34 -9.05
N GLU A 221 -9.63 -32.14 -9.23
CA GLU A 221 -9.43 -31.14 -8.20
C GLU A 221 -10.05 -29.80 -8.60
N ILE A 222 -10.67 -29.12 -7.64
CA ILE A 222 -11.20 -27.78 -7.79
C ILE A 222 -10.23 -26.81 -7.14
N GLU A 223 -9.76 -25.84 -7.92
CA GLU A 223 -8.93 -24.75 -7.40
C GLU A 223 -9.79 -23.70 -6.71
N ILE A 224 -9.33 -23.27 -5.53
CA ILE A 224 -9.96 -22.24 -4.70
C ILE A 224 -9.01 -21.05 -4.62
N HIS A 225 -9.47 -19.92 -5.15
CA HIS A 225 -8.84 -18.63 -4.92
C HIS A 225 -9.39 -18.00 -3.63
N LYS A 226 -8.49 -17.63 -2.72
CA LYS A 226 -8.82 -16.99 -1.44
C LYS A 226 -8.01 -15.71 -1.26
N ASP A 227 -8.69 -14.57 -1.10
CA ASP A 227 -8.05 -13.26 -0.88
C ASP A 227 -7.25 -13.21 0.44
N GLN A 228 -7.71 -13.96 1.46
CA GLN A 228 -7.07 -13.99 2.77
C GLN A 228 -5.74 -14.76 2.73
N PRO A 229 -4.66 -14.16 3.24
CA PRO A 229 -3.34 -14.75 3.24
C PRO A 229 -3.18 -15.85 4.29
N VAL A 230 -2.20 -16.72 4.07
CA VAL A 230 -1.56 -17.53 5.11
C VAL A 230 -0.40 -16.71 5.67
N PHE A 231 -0.33 -16.54 6.99
CA PHE A 231 0.73 -15.75 7.60
C PHE A 231 1.04 -16.20 9.03
N ASP A 232 2.28 -15.93 9.45
CA ASP A 232 2.70 -15.94 10.84
C ASP A 232 3.15 -14.52 11.20
N GLY A 233 2.41 -13.86 12.10
CA GLY A 233 2.68 -12.47 12.48
C GLY A 233 4.03 -12.26 13.16
N GLN A 234 4.52 -13.21 13.96
CA GLN A 234 5.84 -13.09 14.60
C GLN A 234 6.94 -13.28 13.57
N TYR A 235 6.81 -14.29 12.72
CA TYR A 235 7.79 -14.55 11.67
C TYR A 235 7.83 -13.42 10.62
N SER A 236 6.67 -12.84 10.28
CA SER A 236 6.57 -11.66 9.41
C SER A 236 7.28 -10.44 9.98
N ASN A 237 7.12 -10.16 11.28
CA ASN A 237 7.85 -9.06 11.93
C ASN A 237 9.37 -9.28 11.89
N GLN A 238 9.85 -10.51 12.12
CA GLN A 238 11.28 -10.81 12.05
C GLN A 238 11.81 -10.64 10.61
N CYS A 239 11.09 -11.15 9.62
CA CYS A 239 11.47 -11.00 8.20
C CYS A 239 11.51 -9.51 7.80
N TYR A 240 10.52 -8.73 8.24
CA TYR A 240 10.50 -7.28 8.05
C TYR A 240 11.78 -6.65 8.61
N MET A 241 12.06 -6.83 9.91
CA MET A 241 13.24 -6.26 10.57
C MET A 241 14.54 -6.64 9.85
N ASP A 242 14.71 -7.93 9.56
CA ASP A 242 15.91 -8.44 8.89
C ASP A 242 16.11 -7.81 7.51
N ARG A 243 15.05 -7.76 6.68
CA ARG A 243 15.16 -7.22 5.32
C ARG A 243 15.40 -5.72 5.35
N THR A 244 14.69 -4.97 6.18
CA THR A 244 14.87 -3.51 6.27
C THR A 244 16.23 -3.13 6.83
N ARG A 245 16.71 -3.84 7.87
CA ARG A 245 18.05 -3.63 8.44
C ARG A 245 19.13 -3.87 7.41
N ASN A 246 19.06 -5.01 6.71
CA ASN A 246 20.07 -5.36 5.71
C ASN A 246 20.06 -4.38 4.53
N ALA A 247 18.88 -3.97 4.06
CA ALA A 247 18.76 -2.98 2.99
C ALA A 247 19.27 -1.59 3.43
N TYR A 248 19.01 -1.17 4.67
CA TYR A 248 19.50 0.08 5.24
C TYR A 248 21.04 0.14 5.29
N PHE A 249 21.70 -0.90 5.83
CA PHE A 249 23.17 -0.93 5.88
C PHE A 249 23.80 -1.12 4.49
N SER A 250 23.11 -1.81 3.57
CA SER A 250 23.50 -1.84 2.16
C SER A 250 23.43 -0.45 1.53
N PHE A 251 22.40 0.35 1.84
CA PHE A 251 22.29 1.74 1.37
C PHE A 251 23.40 2.62 1.92
N LYS A 252 23.74 2.49 3.21
CA LYS A 252 24.91 3.17 3.79
C LYS A 252 26.21 2.85 3.05
N LYS A 253 26.42 1.57 2.73
CA LYS A 253 27.58 1.12 1.93
C LYS A 253 27.57 1.76 0.54
N LEU A 254 26.41 1.81 -0.13
CA LEU A 254 26.27 2.45 -1.45
C LEU A 254 26.55 3.96 -1.39
N LYS A 255 26.14 4.64 -0.32
CA LYS A 255 26.44 6.07 -0.09
C LYS A 255 27.88 6.31 0.40
N ASN A 256 28.64 5.26 0.68
CA ASN A 256 29.99 5.31 1.23
C ASN A 256 30.09 6.22 2.48
N THR A 257 29.11 6.11 3.40
CA THR A 257 29.06 6.90 4.63
C THR A 257 29.14 6.02 5.87
N THR A 258 29.93 6.46 6.85
CA THR A 258 29.99 5.86 8.19
C THR A 258 29.06 6.58 9.18
N GLU A 259 28.66 7.81 8.89
CA GLU A 259 27.76 8.62 9.72
C GLU A 259 26.37 7.99 9.86
N THR A 260 25.69 8.29 10.96
CA THR A 260 24.32 7.84 11.21
C THR A 260 23.38 8.34 10.12
N LEU A 261 22.89 7.43 9.27
CA LEU A 261 22.20 7.79 8.04
C LEU A 261 20.82 8.40 8.31
N TYR A 262 20.07 7.88 9.28
CA TYR A 262 18.77 8.43 9.66
C TYR A 262 18.83 9.87 10.17
N ASN A 263 20.00 10.39 10.54
CA ASN A 263 20.16 11.82 10.89
C ASN A 263 20.06 12.73 9.67
N THR A 264 20.37 12.23 8.48
CA THR A 264 20.29 12.98 7.21
C THR A 264 18.87 13.13 6.67
N TRP A 265 17.92 12.38 7.23
CA TRP A 265 16.51 12.39 6.81
C TRP A 265 15.66 13.23 7.76
N ASN A 266 14.88 14.17 7.21
CA ASN A 266 13.88 14.92 7.96
C ASN A 266 12.71 14.03 8.37
N SER A 267 12.33 13.07 7.53
CA SER A 267 11.28 12.10 7.82
C SER A 267 11.60 10.73 7.25
N ILE A 268 11.08 9.69 7.90
CA ILE A 268 11.30 8.29 7.56
C ILE A 268 9.95 7.68 7.21
N ILE A 269 9.82 7.24 5.98
CA ILE A 269 8.59 6.66 5.44
C ILE A 269 8.79 5.16 5.35
N MET A 270 8.01 4.41 6.09
CA MET A 270 8.06 2.94 6.11
C MET A 270 6.79 2.35 5.53
N HIS A 271 6.85 1.11 5.05
CA HIS A 271 5.62 0.34 4.83
C HIS A 271 4.96 0.05 6.20
N LEU A 272 3.69 0.43 6.37
CA LEU A 272 2.94 0.32 7.63
C LEU A 272 1.76 -0.66 7.51
N PRO A 273 1.94 -1.97 7.80
CA PRO A 273 0.82 -2.89 7.99
C PRO A 273 -0.10 -2.51 9.14
N TYR A 274 0.44 -1.82 10.16
CA TYR A 274 -0.33 -1.08 11.15
C TYR A 274 0.42 0.18 11.56
N SER A 275 -0.32 1.19 12.05
CA SER A 275 0.18 2.55 12.29
C SER A 275 1.49 2.58 13.07
N PHE A 276 1.59 1.90 14.22
CA PHE A 276 2.81 1.94 15.07
C PHE A 276 3.85 0.87 14.75
N GLN A 277 3.76 0.17 13.62
CA GLN A 277 4.72 -0.89 13.30
C GLN A 277 6.13 -0.35 13.11
N GLY A 278 6.28 0.77 12.40
CA GLY A 278 7.57 1.41 12.15
C GLY A 278 8.35 1.68 13.44
N ARG A 279 7.65 2.10 14.51
CA ARG A 279 8.24 2.35 15.85
C ARG A 279 8.96 1.13 16.41
N ARG A 280 8.44 -0.08 16.15
CA ARG A 280 9.02 -1.34 16.63
C ARG A 280 10.12 -1.85 15.69
N MET A 281 9.91 -1.74 14.39
CA MET A 281 10.84 -2.31 13.40
C MET A 281 12.12 -1.48 13.29
N LEU A 282 12.05 -0.16 13.53
CA LEU A 282 13.18 0.74 13.37
C LEU A 282 14.11 0.80 14.59
N SER A 283 13.71 0.31 15.76
CA SER A 283 14.51 0.44 16.99
C SER A 283 15.84 -0.30 16.92
N GLU A 284 15.89 -1.40 16.18
CA GLU A 284 17.13 -2.13 15.92
C GLU A 284 18.09 -1.32 15.03
N ILE A 285 17.59 -0.78 13.91
CA ILE A 285 18.38 0.10 13.02
C ILE A 285 18.85 1.33 13.77
N TYR A 286 17.97 1.93 14.59
CA TYR A 286 18.30 3.08 15.43
C TYR A 286 19.51 2.77 16.32
N ALA A 287 19.47 1.65 17.03
CA ALA A 287 20.49 1.25 17.98
C ALA A 287 21.83 0.87 17.32
N LEU A 288 21.79 0.14 16.20
CA LEU A 288 22.97 -0.27 15.44
C LEU A 288 23.64 0.90 14.71
N ASP A 289 22.85 1.87 14.25
CA ASP A 289 23.38 3.00 13.50
C ASP A 289 23.63 4.27 14.34
N HIS A 290 23.27 4.24 15.62
CA HIS A 290 23.56 5.30 16.58
C HIS A 290 25.05 5.66 16.60
N ALA A 291 25.38 6.93 16.85
CA ALA A 291 26.76 7.40 16.93
C ALA A 291 27.58 6.62 17.97
N ASP A 292 26.97 6.36 19.14
CA ASP A 292 27.58 5.57 20.22
C ASP A 292 27.51 4.06 20.03
N LYS A 293 26.92 3.57 18.91
CA LYS A 293 26.73 2.13 18.63
C LYS A 293 26.17 1.38 19.86
N ILE A 294 24.94 1.77 20.25
CA ILE A 294 24.23 1.28 21.46
C ILE A 294 24.28 -0.25 21.58
N ILE A 295 24.29 -0.94 20.43
CA ILE A 295 24.42 -2.39 20.34
C ILE A 295 25.52 -2.73 19.32
N SER A 296 26.36 -3.71 19.65
CA SER A 296 27.37 -4.30 18.76
C SER A 296 27.04 -5.76 18.45
N GLU A 297 27.62 -6.30 17.37
CA GLU A 297 27.33 -7.67 16.89
C GLU A 297 27.77 -8.79 17.86
N ASN A 298 28.54 -8.48 18.91
CA ASN A 298 29.13 -9.46 19.84
C ASN A 298 28.36 -9.62 21.17
N ILE A 299 27.04 -9.38 21.17
CA ILE A 299 26.20 -9.48 22.38
C ILE A 299 25.39 -10.79 22.33
N GLU A 300 25.24 -11.45 23.49
CA GLU A 300 24.39 -12.63 23.62
C GLU A 300 22.94 -12.35 23.16
N PRO A 301 22.25 -13.29 22.46
CA PRO A 301 20.94 -13.01 21.84
C PRO A 301 19.86 -12.49 22.79
N ALA A 302 19.85 -12.96 24.04
CA ALA A 302 18.88 -12.53 25.05
C ALA A 302 19.10 -11.06 25.45
N ASP A 303 20.35 -10.67 25.65
CA ASP A 303 20.73 -9.30 26.01
C ASP A 303 20.50 -8.34 24.84
N TYR A 304 20.68 -8.82 23.60
CA TYR A 304 20.38 -8.07 22.38
C TYR A 304 18.91 -7.63 22.32
N GLN A 305 17.98 -8.57 22.53
CA GLN A 305 16.55 -8.29 22.48
C GLN A 305 16.09 -7.39 23.63
N ASN A 306 16.67 -7.54 24.83
CA ASN A 306 16.37 -6.67 25.96
C ASN A 306 16.82 -5.23 25.69
N LYS A 307 18.04 -5.03 25.15
CA LYS A 307 18.53 -3.70 24.77
C LYS A 307 17.65 -3.02 23.73
N ILE A 308 17.19 -3.73 22.69
CA ILE A 308 16.27 -3.14 21.70
C ILE A 308 14.97 -2.67 22.36
N LYS A 309 14.43 -3.44 23.30
CA LYS A 309 13.23 -3.02 24.06
C LYS A 309 13.49 -1.81 24.95
N GLU A 310 14.67 -1.70 25.55
CA GLU A 310 15.07 -0.53 26.35
C GLU A 310 15.21 0.71 25.47
N VAL A 311 15.86 0.59 24.30
CA VAL A 311 15.91 1.65 23.29
C VAL A 311 14.51 2.08 22.89
N GLY A 312 13.62 1.14 22.60
CA GLY A 312 12.22 1.43 22.25
C GLY A 312 11.45 2.21 23.33
N LYS A 313 11.92 2.19 24.59
CA LYS A 313 11.31 2.88 25.73
C LYS A 313 12.05 4.17 26.13
N SER A 314 13.23 4.44 25.56
CA SER A 314 14.01 5.62 25.90
C SER A 314 13.31 6.89 25.41
N ASP A 315 13.48 7.99 26.15
CA ASP A 315 12.83 9.26 25.77
C ASP A 315 13.45 9.86 24.51
N GLU A 316 14.73 9.58 24.26
CA GLU A 316 15.41 9.95 23.02
C GLU A 316 14.78 9.25 21.80
N TYR A 317 14.56 7.93 21.87
CA TYR A 317 13.95 7.20 20.77
C TYR A 317 12.48 7.58 20.57
N LYS A 318 11.73 7.80 21.65
CA LYS A 318 10.35 8.32 21.55
C LYS A 318 10.32 9.69 20.86
N LYS A 319 11.25 10.58 21.20
CA LYS A 319 11.38 11.88 20.52
C LYS A 319 11.69 11.70 19.04
N PHE A 320 12.65 10.83 18.70
CA PHE A 320 12.98 10.47 17.32
C PHE A 320 11.77 9.93 16.55
N VAL A 321 10.96 9.06 17.17
CA VAL A 321 9.71 8.53 16.58
C VAL A 321 8.71 9.67 16.30
N THR A 322 8.47 10.54 17.28
CA THR A 322 7.55 11.68 17.15
C THR A 322 7.99 12.59 16.00
N GLU A 323 9.29 12.89 15.91
CA GLU A 323 9.81 13.83 14.90
C GLU A 323 9.89 13.21 13.50
N LYS A 324 10.29 11.93 13.38
CA LYS A 324 10.65 11.35 12.07
C LYS A 324 9.68 10.31 11.52
N LEU A 325 8.89 9.64 12.37
CA LEU A 325 7.98 8.55 11.95
C LEU A 325 6.51 8.95 12.05
N GLN A 326 6.10 9.58 13.15
CA GLN A 326 4.70 9.84 13.47
C GLN A 326 3.91 10.52 12.32
N PRO A 327 4.45 11.52 11.58
CA PRO A 327 3.71 12.15 10.49
C PRO A 327 3.20 11.14 9.43
N ALA A 328 3.93 10.06 9.16
CA ALA A 328 3.54 9.02 8.22
C ALA A 328 2.46 8.07 8.78
N GLU A 329 2.35 7.98 10.11
CA GLU A 329 1.48 7.02 10.80
C GLU A 329 0.02 7.49 10.91
N LEU A 330 -0.22 8.80 10.77
CA LEU A 330 -1.53 9.43 10.99
C LEU A 330 -2.61 8.87 10.07
N ALA A 331 -2.37 8.85 8.75
CA ALA A 331 -3.34 8.30 7.80
C ALA A 331 -3.53 6.79 7.98
N SER A 332 -2.45 6.03 8.24
CA SER A 332 -2.54 4.58 8.51
C SER A 332 -3.44 4.28 9.71
N SER A 333 -3.44 5.14 10.73
CA SER A 333 -4.31 5.03 11.91
C SER A 333 -5.81 5.13 11.59
N LEU A 334 -6.14 5.87 10.53
CA LEU A 334 -7.52 6.18 10.11
C LEU A 334 -7.99 5.31 8.94
N ILE A 335 -7.10 4.52 8.34
CA ILE A 335 -7.37 3.74 7.12
C ILE A 335 -7.15 2.25 7.36
N GLY A 336 -6.04 1.89 8.00
CA GLY A 336 -5.50 0.54 8.04
C GLY A 336 -4.44 0.28 6.96
N ASN A 337 -4.23 -0.98 6.58
CA ASN A 337 -3.21 -1.37 5.62
C ASN A 337 -3.69 -1.26 4.17
N LEU A 338 -2.99 -0.48 3.35
CA LEU A 338 -3.22 -0.35 1.90
C LEU A 338 -2.25 -1.20 1.07
N TYR A 339 -1.59 -2.20 1.68
CA TYR A 339 -0.55 -3.02 1.06
C TYR A 339 0.46 -2.19 0.25
N THR A 340 0.42 -2.26 -1.09
CA THR A 340 1.36 -1.55 -1.96
C THR A 340 1.25 -0.03 -1.86
N GLY A 341 0.06 0.47 -1.52
CA GLY A 341 -0.18 1.89 -1.29
C GLY A 341 0.34 2.42 0.04
N SER A 342 0.60 1.56 1.04
CA SER A 342 0.86 2.02 2.41
C SER A 342 2.07 2.94 2.55
N ILE A 343 3.16 2.68 1.82
CA ILE A 343 4.35 3.55 1.87
C ILE A 343 4.10 4.92 1.22
N PHE A 344 3.30 4.96 0.15
CA PHE A 344 2.96 6.21 -0.55
C PHE A 344 1.90 7.00 0.21
N MET A 345 0.97 6.32 0.88
CA MET A 345 0.08 6.94 1.85
C MET A 345 0.85 7.50 3.04
N GLY A 346 1.91 6.84 3.50
CA GLY A 346 2.83 7.37 4.52
C GLY A 346 3.55 8.64 4.07
N LEU A 347 3.97 8.70 2.80
CA LEU A 347 4.52 9.93 2.19
C LEU A 347 3.46 11.05 2.17
N LEU A 348 2.27 10.75 1.66
CA LEU A 348 1.18 11.72 1.56
C LEU A 348 0.72 12.23 2.93
N SER A 349 0.61 11.34 3.92
CA SER A 349 0.31 11.66 5.32
C SER A 349 1.34 12.62 5.91
N THR A 350 2.62 12.34 5.70
CA THR A 350 3.72 13.19 6.17
C THR A 350 3.64 14.59 5.55
N LEU A 351 3.42 14.67 4.23
CA LEU A 351 3.35 15.95 3.55
C LEU A 351 2.08 16.74 3.93
N ALA A 352 0.93 16.08 4.05
CA ALA A 352 -0.29 16.70 4.54
C ALA A 352 -0.11 17.26 5.96
N HIS A 353 0.53 16.49 6.84
CA HIS A 353 0.87 16.97 8.19
C HIS A 353 1.72 18.24 8.16
N TYR A 354 2.78 18.29 7.36
CA TYR A 354 3.61 19.50 7.25
C TYR A 354 2.88 20.66 6.59
N TYR A 355 1.99 20.40 5.62
CA TYR A 355 1.15 21.41 5.00
C TYR A 355 0.20 22.05 6.03
N ASP A 356 -0.54 21.23 6.78
CA ASP A 356 -1.52 21.68 7.76
C ASP A 356 -0.86 22.41 8.95
N THR A 357 0.33 21.95 9.35
CA THR A 357 1.12 22.57 10.43
C THR A 357 2.03 23.70 9.95
N LYS A 358 2.00 24.04 8.67
CA LYS A 358 2.77 25.13 8.04
C LYS A 358 4.29 25.00 8.24
N GLN A 359 4.79 23.76 8.26
CA GLN A 359 6.22 23.49 8.34
C GLN A 359 6.82 23.45 6.93
N GLU A 360 7.91 24.19 6.73
CA GLU A 360 8.66 24.16 5.47
C GLU A 360 9.67 23.01 5.48
N VAL A 361 9.60 22.16 4.46
CA VAL A 361 10.44 20.97 4.30
C VAL A 361 11.09 20.88 2.91
N ALA A 362 10.90 21.88 2.05
CA ALA A 362 11.58 21.96 0.76
C ALA A 362 13.11 21.88 0.93
N GLY A 363 13.76 21.11 0.06
CA GLY A 363 15.20 20.86 0.13
C GLY A 363 15.64 19.84 1.19
N THR A 364 14.76 19.43 2.09
CA THR A 364 15.05 18.34 3.04
C THR A 364 14.92 16.98 2.38
N LYS A 365 15.55 15.95 2.96
CA LYS A 365 15.51 14.57 2.48
C LYS A 365 14.55 13.72 3.28
N PHE A 366 13.75 12.91 2.61
CA PHE A 366 12.95 11.85 3.22
C PHE A 366 13.58 10.50 2.87
N GLY A 367 13.72 9.64 3.88
CA GLY A 367 14.21 8.27 3.73
C GLY A 367 13.06 7.28 3.63
N PHE A 368 13.20 6.26 2.80
CA PHE A 368 12.16 5.25 2.55
C PHE A 368 12.68 3.87 2.89
N LEU A 369 11.91 3.12 3.69
CA LEU A 369 12.16 1.70 3.99
C LEU A 369 10.93 0.91 3.55
N ALA A 370 10.96 0.45 2.30
CA ALA A 370 9.90 -0.35 1.72
C ALA A 370 10.05 -1.82 2.09
N TYR A 371 8.92 -2.53 2.20
CA TYR A 371 8.88 -3.95 2.49
C TYR A 371 7.72 -4.64 1.76
N GLY A 372 7.93 -5.89 1.36
CA GLY A 372 6.91 -6.81 0.93
C GLY A 372 7.29 -8.22 1.37
N SER A 373 6.33 -8.96 1.92
CA SER A 373 6.52 -10.34 2.35
C SER A 373 6.86 -11.30 1.21
N GLY A 374 7.50 -12.41 1.54
CA GLY A 374 8.01 -13.39 0.59
C GLY A 374 9.53 -13.51 0.45
N SER A 375 10.44 -12.61 0.86
CA SER A 375 10.37 -11.25 1.40
C SER A 375 11.45 -10.37 0.76
N LYS A 376 11.15 -9.08 0.58
CA LYS A 376 12.03 -8.07 -0.03
C LYS A 376 11.89 -6.73 0.68
N SER A 377 13.00 -6.03 0.84
CA SER A 377 13.04 -4.63 1.24
C SER A 377 13.88 -3.80 0.26
N LYS A 378 13.47 -2.55 0.05
CA LYS A 378 14.22 -1.52 -0.67
C LYS A 378 14.39 -0.28 0.21
N VAL A 379 15.61 0.27 0.23
CA VAL A 379 15.93 1.53 0.90
C VAL A 379 16.45 2.54 -0.10
N PHE A 380 15.85 3.73 -0.08
CA PHE A 380 16.12 4.83 -0.99
C PHE A 380 15.76 6.16 -0.31
N GLU A 381 16.13 7.28 -0.93
CA GLU A 381 15.83 8.62 -0.40
C GLU A 381 15.42 9.58 -1.52
N GLY A 382 14.66 10.61 -1.15
CA GLY A 382 14.29 11.68 -2.06
C GLY A 382 14.30 13.04 -1.38
N THR A 383 14.54 14.08 -2.17
CA THR A 383 14.55 15.48 -1.71
C THR A 383 13.21 16.13 -2.04
N ILE A 384 12.59 16.80 -1.07
CA ILE A 384 11.34 17.55 -1.30
C ILE A 384 11.63 18.77 -2.18
N GLN A 385 10.79 18.98 -3.20
CA GLN A 385 10.96 20.07 -4.16
C GLN A 385 10.19 21.33 -3.72
N PRO A 386 10.59 22.53 -4.16
CA PRO A 386 10.01 23.80 -3.66
C PRO A 386 8.50 23.96 -3.89
N GLU A 387 7.93 23.30 -4.90
CA GLU A 387 6.53 23.45 -5.31
C GLU A 387 5.59 22.43 -4.63
N TRP A 388 6.08 21.69 -3.62
CA TRP A 388 5.36 20.58 -3.01
C TRP A 388 4.02 21.01 -2.39
N GLN A 389 3.96 22.20 -1.77
CA GLN A 389 2.74 22.73 -1.15
C GLN A 389 1.66 23.01 -2.20
N SER A 390 2.03 23.68 -3.30
CA SER A 390 1.10 23.97 -4.39
C SER A 390 0.61 22.70 -5.08
N ALA A 391 1.47 21.68 -5.20
CA ALA A 391 1.10 20.39 -5.79
C ALA A 391 0.12 19.59 -4.91
N LEU A 392 0.11 19.82 -3.59
CA LEU A 392 -0.80 19.13 -2.65
C LEU A 392 -2.07 19.90 -2.30
N ALA A 393 -2.20 21.16 -2.70
CA ALA A 393 -3.28 22.04 -2.25
C ALA A 393 -4.69 21.47 -2.50
N LYS A 394 -4.87 20.62 -3.53
CA LYS A 394 -6.15 19.99 -3.86
C LYS A 394 -6.37 18.63 -3.18
N THR A 395 -5.32 17.96 -2.70
CA THR A 395 -5.38 16.57 -2.25
C THR A 395 -6.22 16.38 -0.98
N LYS A 396 -6.15 17.33 -0.03
CA LYS A 396 -7.04 17.43 1.15
C LYS A 396 -7.24 16.10 1.90
N LEU A 397 -6.14 15.43 2.24
CA LEU A 397 -6.14 14.06 2.77
C LEU A 397 -7.03 13.88 4.01
N PHE A 398 -6.73 14.61 5.09
CA PHE A 398 -7.40 14.38 6.38
C PHE A 398 -8.87 14.81 6.36
N GLU A 399 -9.20 15.89 5.64
CA GLU A 399 -10.58 16.32 5.41
C GLU A 399 -11.40 15.20 4.74
N ASN A 400 -10.85 14.54 3.72
CA ASN A 400 -11.53 13.41 3.07
C ASN A 400 -11.69 12.19 4.00
N LEU A 401 -10.69 11.89 4.84
CA LEU A 401 -10.78 10.79 5.81
C LEU A 401 -11.80 11.06 6.93
N GLU A 402 -12.04 12.33 7.27
CA GLU A 402 -13.08 12.74 8.21
C GLU A 402 -14.50 12.52 7.65
N GLU A 403 -14.69 12.65 6.33
CA GLU A 403 -15.97 12.43 5.63
C GLU A 403 -16.36 10.95 5.48
N SER A 404 -15.50 10.02 5.90
CA SER A 404 -15.79 8.58 5.87
C SER A 404 -17.02 8.23 6.72
N THR A 405 -17.85 7.32 6.21
CA THR A 405 -19.08 6.88 6.86
C THR A 405 -18.80 5.73 7.83
N GLU A 406 -19.14 5.93 9.11
CA GLU A 406 -19.01 4.88 10.13
C GLU A 406 -20.05 3.78 9.90
N ILE A 407 -19.64 2.51 10.01
CA ILE A 407 -20.54 1.35 9.97
C ILE A 407 -20.49 0.54 11.27
N GLY A 408 -21.58 -0.19 11.53
CA GLY A 408 -21.66 -1.13 12.65
C GLY A 408 -20.97 -2.47 12.36
N PHE A 409 -20.75 -3.26 13.43
CA PHE A 409 -20.08 -4.56 13.35
C PHE A 409 -20.82 -5.58 12.47
N GLU A 410 -22.16 -5.63 12.54
CA GLU A 410 -22.97 -6.55 11.71
C GLU A 410 -22.82 -6.24 10.22
N THR A 411 -22.87 -4.95 9.85
CA THR A 411 -22.64 -4.50 8.47
C THR A 411 -21.24 -4.89 7.98
N TYR A 412 -20.22 -4.70 8.83
CA TYR A 412 -18.86 -5.14 8.53
C TYR A 412 -18.79 -6.65 8.25
N GLU A 413 -19.38 -7.49 9.12
CA GLU A 413 -19.36 -8.95 8.93
C GLU A 413 -20.11 -9.36 7.65
N SER A 414 -21.25 -8.74 7.35
CA SER A 414 -22.00 -9.02 6.12
C SER A 414 -21.26 -8.59 4.86
N LEU A 415 -20.56 -7.45 4.88
CA LEU A 415 -19.67 -7.04 3.77
C LEU A 415 -18.51 -8.03 3.60
N HIS A 416 -17.86 -8.41 4.72
CA HIS A 416 -16.73 -9.34 4.69
C HIS A 416 -17.10 -10.70 4.11
N LYS A 417 -18.27 -11.23 4.48
CA LYS A 417 -18.85 -12.49 3.98
C LYS A 417 -19.46 -12.37 2.58
N LYS A 418 -19.47 -11.18 1.98
CA LYS A 418 -20.14 -10.88 0.70
C LYS A 418 -21.66 -11.15 0.73
N GLU A 419 -22.28 -11.05 1.91
CA GLU A 419 -23.73 -11.20 2.13
C GLU A 419 -24.47 -9.89 1.85
N GLN A 420 -23.83 -8.74 2.13
CA GLN A 420 -24.37 -7.43 1.80
C GLN A 420 -24.46 -7.25 0.27
N LYS A 421 -25.65 -6.91 -0.25
CA LYS A 421 -25.91 -6.72 -1.70
C LYS A 421 -26.25 -5.29 -2.10
N GLN A 422 -26.62 -4.45 -1.13
CA GLN A 422 -26.92 -3.04 -1.36
C GLN A 422 -25.76 -2.21 -0.85
N SER A 423 -25.33 -1.23 -1.65
CA SER A 423 -24.29 -0.30 -1.24
C SER A 423 -24.72 0.49 0.00
N ILE A 424 -23.80 0.69 0.93
CA ILE A 424 -24.03 1.51 2.12
C ILE A 424 -24.12 2.99 1.74
N ARG A 425 -23.26 3.44 0.81
CA ARG A 425 -23.30 4.79 0.26
C ARG A 425 -23.83 4.73 -1.17
N THR A 426 -24.66 5.70 -1.54
CA THR A 426 -25.05 5.86 -2.94
C THR A 426 -23.83 6.37 -3.73
N PRO A 427 -23.38 5.65 -4.77
CA PRO A 427 -22.21 6.07 -5.52
C PRO A 427 -22.42 7.43 -6.19
N LYS A 428 -21.39 8.28 -6.18
CA LYS A 428 -21.46 9.61 -6.79
C LYS A 428 -20.08 10.16 -7.15
N ASN A 429 -19.93 10.66 -8.37
CA ASN A 429 -18.65 11.11 -8.94
C ASN A 429 -17.54 10.06 -8.78
N GLU A 430 -17.85 8.80 -9.04
CA GLU A 430 -16.93 7.68 -8.89
C GLU A 430 -17.20 6.55 -9.88
N TRP A 431 -16.17 5.76 -10.14
CA TRP A 431 -16.27 4.46 -10.80
C TRP A 431 -16.88 3.44 -9.85
N ILE A 432 -17.66 2.52 -10.43
CA ILE A 432 -18.20 1.37 -9.71
C ILE A 432 -18.04 0.09 -10.51
N LEU A 433 -17.94 -1.04 -9.82
CA LEU A 433 -18.17 -2.37 -10.39
C LEU A 433 -19.67 -2.51 -10.70
N ASP A 434 -20.02 -2.46 -11.98
CA ASP A 434 -21.40 -2.53 -12.47
C ASP A 434 -21.90 -3.97 -12.46
N ARG A 435 -21.14 -4.89 -13.10
CA ARG A 435 -21.50 -6.31 -13.17
C ARG A 435 -20.31 -7.20 -13.50
N ILE A 436 -20.51 -8.49 -13.25
CA ILE A 436 -19.63 -9.58 -13.68
C ILE A 436 -20.46 -10.47 -14.61
N GLU A 437 -19.94 -10.75 -15.80
CA GLU A 437 -20.60 -11.56 -16.82
C GLU A 437 -20.72 -13.03 -16.40
N LYS A 438 -21.88 -13.63 -16.68
CA LYS A 438 -22.24 -14.98 -16.23
C LYS A 438 -22.91 -15.82 -17.32
N GLU A 439 -23.32 -15.22 -18.42
CA GLU A 439 -24.17 -15.84 -19.44
C GLU A 439 -23.43 -16.00 -20.76
N ILE A 440 -22.63 -15.00 -21.18
CA ILE A 440 -21.91 -15.04 -22.46
C ILE A 440 -20.68 -15.96 -22.34
N PRO A 441 -20.63 -17.14 -23.01
CA PRO A 441 -19.64 -18.17 -22.71
C PRO A 441 -18.17 -17.74 -22.85
N ASN A 442 -17.85 -16.92 -23.85
CA ASN A 442 -16.49 -16.42 -24.09
C ASN A 442 -16.13 -15.18 -23.26
N LEU A 443 -17.02 -14.73 -22.38
CA LEU A 443 -16.84 -13.57 -21.50
C LEU A 443 -17.17 -13.88 -20.04
N ILE A 444 -17.42 -15.14 -19.65
CA ILE A 444 -17.71 -15.51 -18.26
C ILE A 444 -16.60 -14.99 -17.35
N GLY A 445 -16.99 -14.28 -16.28
CA GLY A 445 -16.07 -13.68 -15.33
C GLY A 445 -15.54 -12.30 -15.74
N ALA A 446 -15.78 -11.84 -16.97
CA ALA A 446 -15.44 -10.49 -17.39
C ALA A 446 -16.15 -9.46 -16.51
N ARG A 447 -15.39 -8.48 -16.01
CA ARG A 447 -15.88 -7.42 -15.14
C ARG A 447 -16.11 -6.15 -15.92
N TYR A 448 -17.25 -5.51 -15.68
CA TYR A 448 -17.63 -4.25 -16.30
C TYR A 448 -17.81 -3.18 -15.23
N TYR A 449 -17.32 -2.00 -15.55
CA TYR A 449 -17.35 -0.84 -14.67
C TYR A 449 -18.04 0.32 -15.38
N LYS A 450 -18.54 1.28 -14.61
CA LYS A 450 -19.10 2.52 -15.15
C LYS A 450 -18.87 3.69 -14.20
N TRP A 451 -18.82 4.89 -14.77
CA TRP A 451 -18.79 6.13 -14.02
C TRP A 451 -20.20 6.51 -13.58
N ILE A 452 -20.34 6.94 -12.32
CA ILE A 452 -21.56 7.52 -11.77
C ILE A 452 -21.30 8.99 -11.48
N ASP A 453 -22.10 9.88 -12.06
CA ASP A 453 -22.01 11.34 -11.86
C ASP A 453 -22.57 11.82 -10.50
#